data_AF-W9ZMI3-F1
#
_entry.id   AF-W9ZMI3-F1
#
_cell.length_a   1.000
_cell.length_b   1.000
_cell.length_c   1.000
_cell.angle_alpha   90.00
_cell.angle_beta   90.00
_cell.angle_gamma   90.00
#
_symmetry.space_group_name_H-M   'P 1'
#
loop_
_entity.id
_entity.type
_entity.pdbx_description
1 polymer ?
#
loop_
_entity_poly.entity_id
_entity_poly.type
_entity_poly.pdbx_seq_one_letter_code
_entity_poly.pdbx_strand_id
1 'polypeptide(L)'
;METHSDDRIISRLACDIELDRCKVIHAIIPAKLSAIHPERPVSSLGLLDTLPAELLVIALELLDFQSLSRLSRACLRGKRVVENYVPYQQVIQHAPKVPTALTKTNLVGYYPASAVYRTLRTHRCVSCSEYGAFLYLPTCERVCLECLFQNRGLWMMTPKMATWYVRLTHRQVQTLPIMDLIPGIYSLRGPETVHGEVFQLVNVKMAKRLAIEVHGSMKNLNDSTRAVHYRLESGLGTAL
;
A
#
# COMPACT_ATOMS: atom_id res chain seq x y z
N MET A 1 -14.18 30.52 1.02
CA MET A 1 -13.43 29.30 0.65
C MET A 1 -12.72 28.84 1.91
N GLU A 2 -13.37 27.98 2.70
CA GLU A 2 -12.86 27.60 4.03
C GLU A 2 -11.64 26.69 3.85
N THR A 3 -10.46 27.19 4.21
CA THR A 3 -9.27 26.37 4.41
C THR A 3 -9.50 25.53 5.66
N HIS A 4 -10.22 24.43 5.53
CA HIS A 4 -10.23 23.39 6.54
C HIS A 4 -8.77 22.96 6.74
N SER A 5 -8.24 23.16 7.95
CA SER A 5 -6.89 22.69 8.32
C SER A 5 -6.74 21.23 7.88
N ASP A 6 -5.67 20.93 7.15
CA ASP A 6 -5.39 19.61 6.57
C ASP A 6 -5.52 18.48 7.62
N ASP A 7 -5.18 18.79 8.87
CA ASP A 7 -5.29 17.93 10.04
C ASP A 7 -6.73 17.43 10.29
N ARG A 8 -7.72 18.31 10.06
CA ARG A 8 -9.16 18.00 10.25
C ARG A 8 -9.68 17.08 9.15
N ILE A 9 -9.13 17.17 7.95
CA ILE A 9 -9.49 16.30 6.83
C ILE A 9 -8.95 14.89 7.06
N ILE A 10 -7.66 14.75 7.39
CA ILE A 10 -7.05 13.43 7.65
C ILE A 10 -7.75 12.74 8.81
N SER A 11 -8.03 13.46 9.90
CA SER A 11 -8.71 12.90 11.08
C SER A 11 -10.13 12.44 10.77
N ARG A 12 -10.87 13.14 9.91
CA ARG A 12 -12.22 12.72 9.46
C ARG A 12 -12.16 11.50 8.54
N LEU A 13 -11.17 11.44 7.65
CA LEU A 13 -10.99 10.33 6.71
C LEU A 13 -10.44 9.04 7.37
N ALA A 14 -9.81 9.18 8.54
CA ALA A 14 -9.29 8.08 9.36
C ALA A 14 -10.20 7.72 10.55
N CYS A 15 -11.37 8.37 10.69
CA CYS A 15 -12.26 8.16 11.83
C CYS A 15 -13.03 6.84 11.70
N ASP A 16 -12.96 6.00 12.73
CA ASP A 16 -13.55 4.65 12.75
C ASP A 16 -15.06 4.62 13.13
N ILE A 17 -15.69 5.78 13.37
CA ILE A 17 -16.95 5.89 14.13
C ILE A 17 -18.17 5.22 13.44
N GLU A 18 -18.14 4.95 12.14
CA GLU A 18 -19.31 4.37 11.41
C GLU A 18 -19.08 2.98 10.78
N LEU A 19 -17.88 2.39 10.90
CA LEU A 19 -17.57 1.09 10.27
C LEU A 19 -17.70 -0.12 11.22
N ASP A 20 -18.28 0.07 12.40
CA ASP A 20 -18.52 -0.96 13.44
C ASP A 20 -19.36 -2.17 12.95
N ARG A 21 -19.98 -2.07 11.77
CA ARG A 21 -20.68 -3.20 11.13
C ARG A 21 -19.77 -4.18 10.42
N CYS A 22 -18.53 -3.81 10.10
CA CYS A 22 -17.54 -4.70 9.54
C CYS A 22 -16.55 -5.01 10.66
N LYS A 23 -16.41 -6.28 11.07
CA LYS A 23 -15.38 -6.68 12.04
C LYS A 23 -14.00 -6.37 11.43
N VAL A 24 -13.49 -5.18 11.68
CA VAL A 24 -12.18 -4.69 11.20
C VAL A 24 -11.10 -5.46 11.94
N ILE A 25 -9.90 -5.57 11.36
CA ILE A 25 -8.73 -6.14 12.03
C ILE A 25 -8.44 -5.31 13.30
N HIS A 26 -8.97 -5.74 14.45
CA HIS A 26 -8.84 -5.02 15.73
C HIS A 26 -7.40 -5.02 16.26
N ALA A 27 -6.52 -5.85 15.69
CA ALA A 27 -5.13 -6.02 16.13
C ALA A 27 -4.14 -5.02 15.50
N ILE A 28 -4.57 -3.91 14.87
CA ILE A 28 -3.63 -2.91 14.31
C ILE A 28 -3.21 -1.93 15.42
N ILE A 29 -2.03 -2.17 16.00
CA ILE A 29 -1.43 -1.29 17.01
C ILE A 29 -0.96 0.02 16.34
N PRO A 30 -1.47 1.19 16.74
CA PRO A 30 -1.07 2.46 16.15
C PRO A 30 0.45 2.69 16.22
N ALA A 31 1.06 3.12 15.12
CA ALA A 31 2.43 3.63 15.12
C ALA A 31 2.55 4.85 16.04
N LYS A 32 3.68 5.01 16.70
CA LYS A 32 3.94 6.14 17.61
C LYS A 32 5.29 6.78 17.29
N LEU A 33 5.36 8.10 17.42
CA LEU A 33 6.62 8.81 17.46
C LEU A 33 7.42 8.35 18.69
N SER A 34 8.75 8.34 18.56
CA SER A 34 9.59 7.87 19.65
C SER A 34 9.70 8.97 20.71
N ALA A 35 9.38 8.66 21.97
CA ALA A 35 9.38 9.62 23.08
C ALA A 35 10.77 10.22 23.40
N ILE A 36 11.84 9.60 22.91
CA ILE A 36 13.23 10.01 23.19
C ILE A 36 13.54 11.32 22.44
N HIS A 37 13.34 12.48 23.06
CA HIS A 37 13.85 13.73 22.48
C HIS A 37 15.31 13.88 22.88
N PRO A 38 16.27 13.80 21.93
CA PRO A 38 17.65 14.00 22.30
C PRO A 38 17.85 15.47 22.71
N GLU A 39 18.24 15.69 23.96
CA GLU A 39 18.66 17.00 24.51
C GLU A 39 20.05 17.43 23.98
N ARG A 40 20.80 16.54 23.31
CA ARG A 40 22.19 16.78 22.93
C ARG A 40 22.34 17.27 21.48
N PRO A 41 23.15 18.31 21.20
CA PRO A 41 23.26 18.90 19.86
C PRO A 41 24.25 18.21 18.91
N VAL A 42 25.03 17.22 19.34
CA VAL A 42 26.27 16.80 18.64
C VAL A 42 26.13 15.58 17.71
N SER A 43 24.94 15.27 17.21
CA SER A 43 24.78 14.17 16.25
C SER A 43 24.83 14.71 14.82
N SER A 44 25.60 14.05 13.96
CA SER A 44 25.65 14.32 12.53
C SER A 44 24.87 13.25 11.74
N LEU A 45 24.36 13.63 10.57
CA LEU A 45 23.81 12.74 9.53
C LEU A 45 24.90 12.22 8.58
N GLY A 46 26.17 12.46 8.91
CA GLY A 46 27.33 12.10 8.10
C GLY A 46 27.39 12.94 6.82
N LEU A 47 27.65 12.28 5.68
CA LEU A 47 27.73 12.94 4.38
C LEU A 47 26.44 13.67 3.99
N LEU A 48 25.29 13.25 4.52
CA LEU A 48 24.00 13.90 4.24
C LEU A 48 23.89 15.31 4.85
N ASP A 49 24.70 15.66 5.85
CA ASP A 49 24.75 17.02 6.40
C ASP A 49 25.41 18.02 5.40
N THR A 50 26.10 17.53 4.38
CA THR A 50 26.66 18.39 3.31
C THR A 50 25.62 18.84 2.31
N LEU A 51 24.44 18.21 2.29
CA LEU A 51 23.36 18.55 1.39
C LEU A 51 22.65 19.84 1.86
N PRO A 52 22.33 20.76 0.95
CA PRO A 52 21.34 21.80 1.20
C PRO A 52 20.03 21.21 1.72
N ALA A 53 19.32 21.96 2.56
CA ALA A 53 18.09 21.50 3.21
C ALA A 53 17.03 21.04 2.20
N GLU A 54 16.95 21.70 1.04
CA GLU A 54 16.04 21.38 -0.04
C GLU A 54 16.32 20.00 -0.63
N LEU A 55 17.59 19.67 -0.86
CA LEU A 55 17.99 18.35 -1.37
C LEU A 55 17.76 17.26 -0.34
N LEU A 56 17.95 17.56 0.94
CA LEU A 56 17.62 16.63 2.01
C LEU A 56 16.11 16.33 2.03
N VAL A 57 15.26 17.36 1.91
CA VAL A 57 13.80 17.18 1.85
C VAL A 57 13.40 16.36 0.61
N ILE A 58 13.95 16.65 -0.57
CA ILE A 58 13.70 15.87 -1.79
C ILE A 58 14.10 14.41 -1.59
N ALA A 59 15.23 14.14 -0.92
CA ALA A 59 15.62 12.77 -0.61
C ALA A 59 14.58 12.07 0.29
N LEU A 60 14.09 12.74 1.34
CA LEU A 60 13.04 12.19 2.22
C LEU A 60 11.70 11.98 1.50
N GLU A 61 11.39 12.79 0.48
CA GLU A 61 10.17 12.65 -0.33
C GLU A 61 10.08 11.33 -1.09
N LEU A 62 11.23 10.73 -1.40
CA LEU A 62 11.34 9.44 -2.09
C LEU A 62 11.29 8.25 -1.14
N LEU A 63 11.44 8.47 0.18
CA LEU A 63 11.53 7.39 1.16
C LEU A 63 10.15 6.93 1.64
N ASP A 64 10.02 5.61 1.74
CA ASP A 64 8.89 4.93 2.38
C ASP A 64 9.00 4.94 3.92
N PHE A 65 7.93 4.51 4.61
CA PHE A 65 7.89 4.50 6.08
C PHE A 65 8.94 3.60 6.71
N GLN A 66 9.32 2.48 6.09
CA GLN A 66 10.36 1.59 6.60
C GLN A 66 11.73 2.25 6.46
N SER A 67 12.03 2.85 5.32
CA SER A 67 13.28 3.58 5.10
C SER A 67 13.42 4.80 6.02
N LEU A 68 12.36 5.59 6.19
CA LEU A 68 12.33 6.70 7.16
C LEU A 68 12.50 6.23 8.60
N SER A 69 11.86 5.12 8.98
CA SER A 69 12.02 4.52 10.31
C SER A 69 13.45 4.02 10.55
N ARG A 70 14.10 3.46 9.54
CA ARG A 70 15.52 3.06 9.62
C ARG A 70 16.43 4.28 9.76
N LEU A 71 16.18 5.33 8.98
CA LEU A 71 16.94 6.59 9.06
C LEU A 71 16.80 7.26 10.43
N SER A 72 15.59 7.28 11.00
CA SER A 72 15.34 7.86 12.32
C SER A 72 16.05 7.10 13.45
N ARG A 73 16.36 5.82 13.23
CA ARG A 73 17.07 4.95 14.19
C ARG A 73 18.58 4.93 14.00
N ALA A 74 19.10 5.50 12.89
CA ALA A 74 20.52 5.47 12.59
C ALA A 74 21.32 6.47 13.47
N CYS A 75 20.79 7.67 13.70
CA CYS A 75 21.40 8.67 14.57
C CYS A 75 20.38 9.69 15.10
N LEU A 76 20.74 10.50 16.10
CA LEU A 76 19.84 11.48 16.71
C LEU A 76 19.46 12.62 15.75
N ARG A 77 20.37 13.00 14.84
CA ARG A 77 20.07 13.97 13.77
C ARG A 77 19.07 13.40 12.77
N GLY A 78 19.26 12.15 12.35
CA GLY A 78 18.33 11.45 11.46
C GLY A 78 16.95 11.32 12.07
N LYS A 79 16.88 11.02 13.38
CA LYS A 79 15.63 11.07 14.13
C LYS A 79 14.94 12.41 14.00
N ARG A 80 15.61 13.51 14.34
CA ARG A 80 15.04 14.86 14.27
C ARG A 80 14.60 15.21 12.85
N VAL A 81 15.41 14.89 11.84
CA VAL A 81 15.09 15.17 10.44
C VAL A 81 13.81 14.44 10.02
N VAL A 82 13.68 13.16 10.35
CA VAL A 82 12.49 12.37 10.01
C VAL A 82 11.26 12.78 10.81
N GLU A 83 11.39 13.07 12.10
CA GLU A 83 10.24 13.46 12.93
C GLU A 83 9.73 14.88 12.62
N ASN A 84 10.58 15.76 12.05
CA ASN A 84 10.16 17.08 11.53
C ASN A 84 9.73 17.04 10.05
N TYR A 85 9.82 15.89 9.39
CA TYR A 85 9.37 15.75 8.01
C TYR A 85 7.85 15.60 7.98
N VAL A 86 7.16 16.66 7.52
CA VAL A 86 5.70 16.83 7.64
C VAL A 86 4.89 15.61 7.21
N PRO A 87 5.10 14.99 6.03
CA PRO A 87 4.33 13.80 5.63
C PRO A 87 4.45 12.63 6.60
N TYR A 88 5.64 12.39 7.15
CA TYR A 88 5.84 11.34 8.14
C TYR A 88 5.13 11.68 9.45
N GLN A 89 5.38 12.88 9.98
CA GLN A 89 4.78 13.36 11.23
C GLN A 89 3.25 13.32 11.20
N GLN A 90 2.65 13.87 10.14
CA GLN A 90 1.21 14.00 9.97
C GLN A 90 0.51 12.64 9.89
N VAL A 91 1.08 11.68 9.15
CA VAL A 91 0.51 10.33 9.06
C VAL A 91 0.62 9.58 10.39
N ILE A 92 1.76 9.69 11.09
CA ILE A 92 1.92 9.06 12.40
C ILE A 92 0.99 9.70 13.44
N GLN A 93 0.73 11.00 13.36
CA GLN A 93 -0.15 11.69 14.31
C GLN A 93 -1.63 11.42 14.06
N HIS A 94 -2.09 11.50 12.81
CA HIS A 94 -3.52 11.49 12.47
C HIS A 94 -4.02 10.16 11.89
N ALA A 95 -3.13 9.34 11.34
CA ALA A 95 -3.48 8.03 10.76
C ALA A 95 -2.47 6.93 11.15
N PRO A 96 -2.12 6.77 12.44
CA PRO A 96 -1.06 5.84 12.89
C PRO A 96 -1.33 4.38 12.58
N LYS A 97 -2.58 4.01 12.30
CA LYS A 97 -2.95 2.65 11.87
C LYS A 97 -2.45 2.34 10.45
N VAL A 98 -2.24 3.35 9.60
CA VAL A 98 -1.84 3.16 8.20
C VAL A 98 -0.43 2.57 8.07
N PRO A 99 0.63 3.15 8.68
CA PRO A 99 1.96 2.54 8.62
C PRO A 99 2.01 1.13 9.23
N THR A 100 1.23 0.89 10.30
CA THR A 100 1.11 -0.46 10.88
C THR A 100 0.41 -1.43 9.93
N ALA A 101 -0.66 -1.01 9.26
CA ALA A 101 -1.36 -1.83 8.28
C ALA A 101 -0.44 -2.17 7.10
N LEU A 102 0.30 -1.19 6.57
CA LEU A 102 1.32 -1.41 5.55
C LEU A 102 2.40 -2.39 6.02
N THR A 103 2.85 -2.29 7.28
CA THR A 103 3.82 -3.23 7.83
C THR A 103 3.26 -4.66 7.93
N LYS A 104 2.06 -4.82 8.48
CA LYS A 104 1.42 -6.13 8.65
C LYS A 104 1.07 -6.82 7.34
N THR A 105 0.86 -6.04 6.28
CA THR A 105 0.52 -6.53 4.95
C THR A 105 1.74 -6.64 4.04
N ASN A 106 2.95 -6.45 4.57
CA ASN A 106 4.21 -6.47 3.82
C ASN A 106 4.30 -5.43 2.68
N LEU A 107 3.62 -4.29 2.84
CA LEU A 107 3.57 -3.18 1.88
C LEU A 107 4.33 -1.91 2.31
N VAL A 108 4.95 -1.93 3.50
CA VAL A 108 5.58 -0.73 4.11
C VAL A 108 6.71 -0.10 3.28
N GLY A 109 7.41 -0.90 2.48
CA GLY A 109 8.52 -0.47 1.63
C GLY A 109 8.14 0.00 0.23
N TYR A 110 6.87 -0.06 -0.15
CA TYR A 110 6.46 0.15 -1.55
C TYR A 110 6.00 1.57 -1.87
N TYR A 111 5.59 2.35 -0.86
CA TYR A 111 5.02 3.67 -1.07
C TYR A 111 5.81 4.72 -0.28
N PRO A 112 6.25 5.80 -0.94
CA PRO A 112 6.80 6.95 -0.23
C PRO A 112 5.80 7.47 0.81
N ALA A 113 6.28 7.89 1.97
CA ALA A 113 5.40 8.45 3.00
C ALA A 113 4.66 9.71 2.51
N SER A 114 5.29 10.47 1.60
CA SER A 114 4.69 11.60 0.89
C SER A 114 3.46 11.19 0.06
N ALA A 115 3.51 10.06 -0.63
CA ALA A 115 2.40 9.55 -1.43
C ALA A 115 1.22 9.15 -0.54
N VAL A 116 1.49 8.42 0.55
CA VAL A 116 0.48 8.03 1.54
C VAL A 116 -0.19 9.26 2.15
N TYR A 117 0.61 10.26 2.55
CA TYR A 117 0.11 11.52 3.10
C TYR A 117 -0.80 12.27 2.10
N ARG A 118 -0.39 12.39 0.83
CA ARG A 118 -1.21 13.01 -0.22
C ARG A 118 -2.52 12.24 -0.41
N THR A 119 -2.47 10.91 -0.53
CA THR A 119 -3.67 10.08 -0.68
C THR A 119 -4.65 10.27 0.48
N LEU A 120 -4.16 10.32 1.72
CA LEU A 120 -4.98 10.53 2.91
C LEU A 120 -5.61 11.92 2.99
N ARG A 121 -5.14 12.91 2.22
CA ARG A 121 -5.77 14.23 2.09
C ARG A 121 -6.78 14.31 0.95
N THR A 122 -6.86 13.29 0.11
CA THR A 122 -7.90 13.17 -0.91
C THR A 122 -9.11 12.43 -0.37
N HIS A 123 -10.30 12.79 -0.86
CA HIS A 123 -11.55 12.13 -0.50
C HIS A 123 -12.21 11.40 -1.68
N ARG A 124 -11.58 11.40 -2.86
CA ARG A 124 -12.18 10.89 -4.11
C ARG A 124 -11.73 9.47 -4.41
N CYS A 125 -12.68 8.62 -4.76
CA CYS A 125 -12.44 7.28 -5.25
C CYS A 125 -11.69 7.35 -6.58
N VAL A 126 -10.60 6.59 -6.70
CA VAL A 126 -9.79 6.55 -7.92
C VAL A 126 -10.55 6.05 -9.15
N SER A 127 -11.64 5.29 -8.95
CA SER A 127 -12.41 4.69 -10.05
C SER A 127 -13.57 5.55 -10.52
N CYS A 128 -14.38 6.09 -9.60
CA CYS A 128 -15.61 6.82 -9.93
C CYS A 128 -15.61 8.28 -9.48
N SER A 129 -14.55 8.76 -8.82
CA SER A 129 -14.43 10.13 -8.29
C SER A 129 -15.43 10.56 -7.19
N GLU A 130 -16.36 9.68 -6.83
CA GLU A 130 -17.24 9.79 -5.64
C GLU A 130 -16.45 9.67 -4.33
N TYR A 131 -17.11 9.80 -3.18
CA TYR A 131 -16.44 9.67 -1.88
C TYR A 131 -15.78 8.29 -1.69
N GLY A 132 -14.45 8.27 -1.65
CA GLY A 132 -13.66 7.06 -1.41
C GLY A 132 -13.39 6.91 0.07
N ALA A 133 -14.21 6.13 0.78
CA ALA A 133 -14.12 5.95 2.23
C ALA A 133 -12.89 5.12 2.68
N PHE A 134 -12.34 4.26 1.82
CA PHE A 134 -11.27 3.33 2.17
C PHE A 134 -9.93 3.76 1.58
N LEU A 135 -8.84 3.55 2.34
CA LEU A 135 -7.49 3.50 1.78
C LEU A 135 -7.21 2.08 1.30
N TYR A 136 -7.12 1.88 -0.02
CA TYR A 136 -6.82 0.61 -0.62
C TYR A 136 -5.30 0.38 -0.66
N LEU A 137 -4.81 -0.38 0.32
CA LEU A 137 -3.37 -0.59 0.56
C LEU A 137 -2.58 -1.10 -0.65
N PRO A 138 -3.07 -2.05 -1.47
CA PRO A 138 -2.29 -2.62 -2.59
C PRO A 138 -1.89 -1.65 -3.69
N THR A 139 -2.47 -0.44 -3.73
CA THR A 139 -2.06 0.61 -4.69
C THR A 139 -1.92 1.98 -4.04
N CYS A 140 -2.14 2.09 -2.73
CA CYS A 140 -2.18 3.36 -2.00
C CYS A 140 -3.16 4.40 -2.62
N GLU A 141 -4.35 3.94 -3.01
CA GLU A 141 -5.40 4.77 -3.63
C GLU A 141 -6.65 4.85 -2.71
N ARG A 142 -7.42 5.96 -2.78
CA ARG A 142 -8.74 6.03 -2.13
C ARG A 142 -9.77 5.30 -2.98
N VAL A 143 -10.64 4.52 -2.35
CA VAL A 143 -11.65 3.67 -3.02
C VAL A 143 -12.97 3.72 -2.26
N CYS A 144 -14.10 3.77 -2.97
CA CYS A 144 -15.43 3.64 -2.38
C CYS A 144 -15.85 2.16 -2.27
N LEU A 145 -16.80 1.86 -1.38
CA LEU A 145 -17.23 0.46 -1.15
C LEU A 145 -17.69 -0.22 -2.44
N GLU A 146 -18.49 0.47 -3.25
CA GLU A 146 -19.06 -0.14 -4.46
C GLU A 146 -17.98 -0.46 -5.50
N CYS A 147 -17.02 0.44 -5.72
CA CYS A 147 -15.91 0.14 -6.62
C CYS A 147 -15.02 -0.99 -6.10
N LEU A 148 -14.82 -1.10 -4.78
CA LEU A 148 -14.04 -2.21 -4.21
C LEU A 148 -14.62 -3.58 -4.60
N PHE A 149 -15.95 -3.69 -4.68
CA PHE A 149 -16.63 -4.92 -5.10
C PHE A 149 -16.73 -5.08 -6.61
N GLN A 150 -17.14 -4.02 -7.32
CA GLN A 150 -17.49 -4.12 -8.74
C GLN A 150 -16.28 -3.98 -9.67
N ASN A 151 -15.26 -3.21 -9.28
CA ASN A 151 -14.11 -2.96 -10.13
C ASN A 151 -13.12 -4.13 -10.05
N ARG A 152 -13.12 -4.98 -11.09
CA ARG A 152 -12.21 -6.12 -11.23
C ARG A 152 -10.72 -5.75 -11.20
N GLY A 153 -10.37 -4.48 -11.45
CA GLY A 153 -9.00 -3.99 -11.30
C GLY A 153 -8.54 -3.90 -9.84
N LEU A 154 -9.47 -3.77 -8.90
CA LEU A 154 -9.20 -3.71 -7.46
C LEU A 154 -9.24 -5.08 -6.78
N TRP A 155 -9.51 -6.14 -7.55
CA TRP A 155 -9.49 -7.49 -7.03
C TRP A 155 -8.06 -7.96 -6.75
N MET A 156 -7.95 -8.91 -5.84
CA MET A 156 -6.70 -9.57 -5.47
C MET A 156 -6.73 -11.01 -5.97
N MET A 157 -5.56 -11.54 -6.32
CA MET A 157 -5.38 -12.94 -6.69
C MET A 157 -4.06 -13.46 -6.14
N THR A 158 -3.90 -14.79 -6.02
CA THR A 158 -2.63 -15.36 -5.57
C THR A 158 -1.53 -15.17 -6.62
N PRO A 159 -0.24 -15.15 -6.25
CA PRO A 159 0.86 -15.14 -7.21
C PRO A 159 0.76 -16.25 -8.26
N LYS A 160 0.30 -17.44 -7.86
CA LYS A 160 0.06 -18.58 -8.78
C LYS A 160 -1.06 -18.29 -9.79
N MET A 161 -2.12 -17.61 -9.36
CA MET A 161 -3.17 -17.16 -10.29
C MET A 161 -2.64 -16.09 -11.23
N ALA A 162 -1.77 -15.20 -10.77
CA ALA A 162 -1.16 -14.19 -11.64
C ALA A 162 -0.30 -14.82 -12.74
N THR A 163 0.54 -15.81 -12.41
CA THR A 163 1.33 -16.51 -13.44
C THR A 163 0.44 -17.19 -14.49
N TRP A 164 -0.71 -17.71 -14.05
CA TRP A 164 -1.65 -18.41 -14.92
C TRP A 164 -2.50 -17.49 -15.79
N TYR A 165 -3.23 -16.56 -15.18
CA TYR A 165 -4.25 -15.75 -15.86
C TYR A 165 -3.68 -14.58 -16.65
N VAL A 166 -2.54 -14.02 -16.21
CA VAL A 166 -1.89 -12.90 -16.90
C VAL A 166 -0.53 -13.24 -17.49
N ARG A 167 -0.19 -14.54 -17.57
CA ARG A 167 1.00 -15.04 -18.29
C ARG A 167 2.30 -14.36 -17.86
N LEU A 168 2.43 -14.11 -16.57
CA LEU A 168 3.67 -13.62 -15.96
C LEU A 168 4.52 -14.79 -15.47
N THR A 169 5.83 -14.66 -15.54
CA THR A 169 6.74 -15.58 -14.87
C THR A 169 6.79 -15.31 -13.37
N HIS A 170 7.23 -16.29 -12.58
CA HIS A 170 7.40 -16.11 -11.13
C HIS A 170 8.28 -14.90 -10.78
N ARG A 171 9.38 -14.71 -11.53
CA ARG A 171 10.30 -13.57 -11.35
C ARG A 171 9.62 -12.22 -11.61
N GLN A 172 8.77 -12.15 -12.63
CA GLN A 172 8.00 -10.94 -12.93
C GLN A 172 6.92 -10.67 -11.87
N VAL A 173 6.27 -11.70 -11.34
CA VAL A 173 5.29 -11.50 -10.26
C VAL A 173 5.96 -10.97 -9.00
N GLN A 174 7.20 -11.40 -8.70
CA GLN A 174 7.97 -10.91 -7.55
C GLN A 174 8.38 -9.43 -7.63
N THR A 175 8.31 -8.79 -8.80
CA THR A 175 8.57 -7.33 -8.91
C THR A 175 7.33 -6.50 -8.54
N LEU A 176 6.16 -7.13 -8.41
CA LEU A 176 4.94 -6.45 -8.01
C LEU A 176 4.87 -6.34 -6.47
N PRO A 177 4.12 -5.36 -5.93
CA PRO A 177 3.77 -5.37 -4.52
C PRO A 177 2.95 -6.61 -4.17
N ILE A 178 3.56 -7.51 -3.41
CA ILE A 178 2.91 -8.69 -2.85
C ILE A 178 2.39 -8.32 -1.46
N MET A 179 1.09 -8.42 -1.30
CA MET A 179 0.40 -8.17 -0.04
C MET A 179 0.23 -9.47 0.72
N ASP A 180 0.58 -9.48 2.00
CA ASP A 180 0.24 -10.58 2.90
C ASP A 180 -1.16 -10.38 3.47
N LEU A 181 -2.02 -11.39 3.37
CA LEU A 181 -3.31 -11.39 4.04
C LEU A 181 -3.10 -11.44 5.55
N ILE A 182 -3.79 -10.57 6.29
CA ILE A 182 -3.80 -10.64 7.75
C ILE A 182 -4.77 -11.75 8.19
N PRO A 183 -4.39 -12.71 9.04
CA PRO A 183 -5.34 -13.71 9.53
C PRO A 183 -6.47 -13.05 10.32
N GLY A 184 -7.70 -13.53 10.12
CA GLY A 184 -8.87 -12.95 10.75
C GLY A 184 -10.18 -13.37 10.12
N ILE A 185 -11.26 -12.80 10.68
CA ILE A 185 -12.62 -12.96 10.18
C ILE A 185 -12.95 -11.71 9.37
N TYR A 186 -13.33 -11.90 8.12
CA TYR A 186 -13.66 -10.82 7.21
C TYR A 186 -15.15 -10.88 6.87
N SER A 187 -15.80 -9.72 6.99
CA SER A 187 -17.17 -9.53 6.54
C SER A 187 -17.33 -8.07 6.10
N LEU A 188 -17.63 -7.87 4.82
CA LEU A 188 -17.92 -6.56 4.24
C LEU A 188 -19.28 -6.58 3.53
N ARG A 189 -19.47 -7.52 2.60
CA ARG A 189 -20.75 -7.76 1.89
C ARG A 189 -20.88 -9.27 1.65
N GLY A 190 -21.52 -9.98 2.57
CA GLY A 190 -21.69 -11.44 2.47
C GLY A 190 -21.51 -12.18 3.80
N PRO A 191 -21.47 -13.52 3.75
CA PRO A 191 -21.21 -14.34 4.93
C PRO A 191 -19.78 -14.11 5.44
N GLU A 192 -19.58 -14.33 6.73
CA GLU A 192 -18.26 -14.24 7.35
C GLU A 192 -17.31 -15.28 6.74
N THR A 193 -16.14 -14.81 6.30
CA THR A 193 -15.06 -15.68 5.82
C THR A 193 -13.92 -15.67 6.81
N VAL A 194 -13.49 -16.87 7.23
CA VAL A 194 -12.38 -17.05 8.17
C VAL A 194 -11.12 -17.39 7.39
N HIS A 195 -10.06 -16.62 7.61
CA HIS A 195 -8.72 -16.91 7.10
C HIS A 195 -7.77 -17.10 8.28
N GLY A 196 -7.41 -18.35 8.56
CA GLY A 196 -6.52 -18.71 9.68
C GLY A 196 -5.03 -18.58 9.37
N GLU A 197 -4.66 -18.61 8.09
CA GLU A 197 -3.27 -18.60 7.64
C GLU A 197 -2.94 -17.35 6.83
N VAL A 198 -1.68 -16.93 6.90
CA VAL A 198 -1.13 -15.87 6.05
C VAL A 198 -0.89 -16.46 4.65
N PHE A 199 -1.39 -15.79 3.63
CA PHE A 199 -1.01 -16.08 2.25
C PHE A 199 -0.88 -14.82 1.41
N GLN A 200 -0.18 -14.97 0.30
CA GLN A 200 0.23 -13.88 -0.57
C GLN A 200 -0.82 -13.55 -1.62
N LEU A 201 -0.99 -12.27 -1.86
CA LEU A 201 -1.94 -11.70 -2.79
C LEU A 201 -1.27 -10.62 -3.64
N VAL A 202 -1.72 -10.51 -4.88
CA VAL A 202 -1.28 -9.51 -5.85
C VAL A 202 -2.50 -8.84 -6.46
N ASN A 203 -2.43 -7.52 -6.65
CA ASN A 203 -3.50 -6.75 -7.25
C ASN A 203 -3.61 -7.04 -8.77
N VAL A 204 -4.85 -7.23 -9.25
CA VAL A 204 -5.14 -7.56 -10.64
C VAL A 204 -4.77 -6.43 -11.61
N LYS A 205 -5.06 -5.16 -11.29
CA LYS A 205 -4.70 -4.00 -12.13
C LYS A 205 -3.18 -3.92 -12.31
N MET A 206 -2.39 -4.11 -11.26
CA MET A 206 -0.93 -4.09 -11.32
C MET A 206 -0.37 -5.25 -12.14
N ALA A 207 -0.85 -6.47 -11.89
CA ALA A 207 -0.42 -7.65 -12.63
C ALA A 207 -0.76 -7.55 -14.13
N LYS A 208 -1.95 -7.03 -14.47
CA LYS A 208 -2.34 -6.77 -15.86
C LYS A 208 -1.46 -5.69 -16.50
N ARG A 209 -1.15 -4.61 -15.79
CA ARG A 209 -0.26 -3.55 -16.32
C ARG A 209 1.10 -4.12 -16.69
N LEU A 210 1.72 -4.87 -15.77
CA LEU A 210 3.00 -5.53 -16.03
C LEU A 210 2.91 -6.54 -17.18
N ALA A 211 1.82 -7.31 -17.27
CA ALA A 211 1.61 -8.22 -18.37
C ALA A 211 1.53 -7.51 -19.73
N ILE A 212 0.86 -6.35 -19.80
CA ILE A 212 0.81 -5.55 -21.03
C ILE A 212 2.20 -5.04 -21.40
N GLU A 213 3.00 -4.59 -20.42
CA GLU A 213 4.37 -4.14 -20.64
C GLU A 213 5.25 -5.28 -21.20
N VAL A 214 5.10 -6.50 -20.66
CA VAL A 214 5.85 -7.68 -21.09
C VAL A 214 5.41 -8.19 -22.47
N HIS A 215 4.10 -8.27 -22.71
CA HIS A 215 3.53 -8.85 -23.95
C HIS A 215 3.33 -7.80 -25.06
N GLY A 216 3.63 -6.53 -24.78
CA GLY A 216 3.53 -5.39 -25.69
C GLY A 216 2.12 -4.87 -25.94
N SER A 217 1.07 -5.70 -25.79
CA SER A 217 -0.32 -5.26 -25.95
C SER A 217 -1.33 -6.17 -25.24
N MET A 218 -2.52 -5.62 -24.97
CA MET A 218 -3.65 -6.39 -24.44
C MET A 218 -4.12 -7.51 -25.39
N LYS A 219 -3.99 -7.31 -26.70
CA LYS A 219 -4.37 -8.32 -27.71
C LYS A 219 -3.47 -9.55 -27.58
N ASN A 220 -2.15 -9.33 -27.55
CA ASN A 220 -1.16 -10.38 -27.40
C ASN A 220 -1.31 -11.15 -26.09
N LEU A 221 -1.66 -10.46 -25.00
CA LEU A 221 -1.96 -11.09 -23.71
C LEU A 221 -3.19 -12.02 -23.82
N ASN A 222 -4.28 -11.54 -24.42
CA ASN A 222 -5.50 -12.34 -24.59
C ASN A 222 -5.25 -13.56 -25.48
N ASP A 223 -4.51 -13.42 -26.57
CA ASP A 223 -4.16 -14.51 -27.48
C ASP A 223 -3.30 -15.57 -26.78
N SER A 224 -2.34 -15.12 -25.96
CA SER A 224 -1.50 -15.99 -25.13
C SER A 224 -2.28 -16.73 -24.05
N THR A 225 -3.29 -16.08 -23.45
CA THR A 225 -4.17 -16.71 -22.46
C THR A 225 -5.11 -17.73 -23.10
N ARG A 226 -5.68 -17.42 -24.27
CA ARG A 226 -6.53 -18.34 -25.04
C ARG A 226 -5.78 -19.59 -25.50
N ALA A 227 -4.55 -19.43 -26.01
CA ALA A 227 -3.75 -20.55 -26.53
C ALA A 227 -3.48 -21.66 -25.51
N VAL A 228 -3.47 -21.34 -24.22
CA VAL A 228 -3.27 -22.32 -23.15
C VAL A 228 -4.59 -22.88 -22.62
N HIS A 229 -5.67 -22.10 -22.60
CA HIS A 229 -7.00 -22.62 -22.28
C HIS A 229 -7.35 -23.77 -23.24
N TYR A 230 -7.12 -23.57 -24.54
CA TYR A 230 -7.25 -24.63 -25.54
C TYR A 230 -6.31 -25.80 -25.28
N ARG A 231 -5.06 -25.59 -24.85
CA ARG A 231 -4.06 -26.64 -24.59
C ARG A 231 -4.41 -27.52 -23.37
N LEU A 232 -5.13 -26.95 -22.40
CA LEU A 232 -5.60 -27.65 -21.21
C LEU A 232 -6.88 -28.42 -21.48
N GLU A 233 -7.81 -27.83 -22.24
CA GLU A 233 -9.04 -28.50 -22.68
C GLU A 233 -8.78 -29.64 -23.68
N SER A 234 -7.70 -29.56 -24.45
CA SER A 234 -7.29 -30.62 -25.39
C SER A 234 -6.41 -31.72 -24.77
N GLY A 235 -6.20 -31.72 -23.45
CA GLY A 235 -5.51 -32.82 -22.75
C GLY A 235 -4.01 -32.99 -23.09
N LEU A 236 -3.39 -32.02 -23.74
CA LEU A 236 -1.98 -32.07 -24.20
C LEU A 236 -1.01 -31.38 -23.24
N GLY A 237 -1.22 -31.56 -21.93
CA GLY A 237 -0.34 -31.06 -20.87
C GLY A 237 0.25 -32.20 -20.04
N THR A 238 1.21 -32.93 -20.61
CA THR A 238 2.06 -33.86 -19.86
C THR A 238 2.92 -33.13 -18.83
N ALA A 239 3.08 -33.78 -17.68
CA ALA A 239 3.91 -33.43 -16.55
C ALA A 239 5.33 -32.96 -16.92
N LEU A 240 5.76 -31.84 -16.30
CA LEU A 240 7.00 -31.66 -15.52
C LEU A 240 7.09 -30.22 -15.01
#